data_AF-A0A7V4KJA6-F1
#
_entry.id   AF-A0A7V4KJA6-F1
#
_cell.length_a   1.000
_cell.length_b   1.000
_cell.length_c   1.000
_cell.angle_alpha   90.00
_cell.angle_beta   90.00
_cell.angle_gamma   90.00
#
_symmetry.space_group_name_H-M   'P 1'
#
loop_
_entity.id
_entity.type
_entity.pdbx_description
1 polymer ?
#
loop_
_entity_poly.entity_id
_entity_poly.type
_entity_poly.pdbx_seq_one_letter_code
_entity_poly.pdbx_strand_id
1 'polypeptide(L)'
;MKILFILLVFLILLNSFALLLWFDKLWFLFTTTGVLICLSIFRILIRKEKKSIFIVLFFISLFNLLVAILGYTTNFAIISSKKKIMQENVLSQSQKDTVIKGKVLMLENPTVPVANAKISLSQANILIDTFYTNLDGKFEYVIPKEVDLNNYISLKIEHFDFKPYETKFLLTVGTIREFEVYLCKPVKVKEKRGEPQ
;
A
#
# COMPACT_ATOMS: atom_id res chain seq x y z
N MET A 1 -58.12 0.46 -7.42
CA MET A 1 -56.83 0.99 -7.90
C MET A 1 -55.94 1.61 -6.81
N LYS A 2 -56.46 2.39 -5.84
CA LYS A 2 -55.60 3.04 -4.82
C LYS A 2 -54.94 2.06 -3.82
N ILE A 3 -55.66 1.04 -3.35
CA ILE A 3 -55.15 0.06 -2.37
C ILE A 3 -54.03 -0.80 -2.97
N LEU A 4 -54.20 -1.25 -4.21
CA LEU A 4 -53.21 -2.07 -4.92
C LEU A 4 -51.88 -1.31 -5.15
N PHE A 5 -51.98 0.00 -5.39
CA PHE A 5 -50.80 0.88 -5.52
C PHE A 5 -50.07 1.07 -4.19
N ILE A 6 -50.81 1.27 -3.09
CA ILE A 6 -50.23 1.37 -1.74
C ILE A 6 -49.54 0.07 -1.35
N LEU A 7 -50.17 -1.08 -1.62
CA LEU A 7 -49.59 -2.41 -1.37
C LEU A 7 -48.30 -2.62 -2.17
N LEU A 8 -48.26 -2.21 -3.44
CA LEU A 8 -47.07 -2.29 -4.28
C LEU A 8 -45.92 -1.43 -3.73
N VAL A 9 -46.22 -0.18 -3.34
CA VAL A 9 -45.23 0.73 -2.75
C VAL A 9 -44.70 0.19 -1.43
N PHE A 10 -45.57 -0.38 -0.59
CA PHE A 10 -45.18 -0.97 0.68
C PHE A 10 -44.31 -2.22 0.47
N LEU A 11 -44.64 -3.06 -0.52
CA LEU A 11 -43.85 -4.24 -0.87
C LEU A 11 -42.45 -3.86 -1.35
N ILE A 12 -42.32 -2.80 -2.15
CA ILE A 12 -41.04 -2.28 -2.63
C ILE A 12 -40.20 -1.74 -1.47
N LEU A 13 -40.82 -0.97 -0.56
CA LEU A 13 -40.14 -0.43 0.63
C LEU A 13 -39.66 -1.53 1.57
N LEU A 14 -40.50 -2.54 1.82
CA LEU A 14 -40.16 -3.68 2.67
C LEU A 14 -39.01 -4.50 2.07
N ASN A 15 -39.02 -4.70 0.76
CA ASN A 15 -37.96 -5.43 0.05
C ASN A 15 -36.63 -4.67 0.07
N SER A 16 -36.65 -3.34 -0.08
CA SER A 16 -35.46 -2.49 0.07
C SER A 16 -34.84 -2.54 1.47
N PHE A 17 -35.67 -2.71 2.51
CA PHE A 17 -35.21 -2.82 3.89
C PHE A 17 -34.66 -4.22 4.22
N ALA A 18 -35.30 -5.28 3.73
CA ALA A 18 -34.88 -6.66 3.95
C ALA A 18 -33.59 -7.01 3.19
N LEU A 19 -33.40 -6.47 1.97
CA LEU A 19 -32.21 -6.71 1.15
C LEU A 19 -30.93 -6.08 1.73
N LEU A 20 -31.05 -5.04 2.57
CA LEU A 20 -29.94 -4.40 3.26
C LEU A 20 -29.19 -5.38 4.18
N LEU A 21 -29.89 -6.38 4.73
CA LEU A 21 -29.34 -7.31 5.73
C LEU A 21 -28.76 -8.60 5.12
N TRP A 22 -29.07 -8.93 3.87
CA TRP A 22 -28.73 -10.23 3.29
C TRP A 22 -27.64 -10.20 2.21
N PHE A 23 -27.36 -9.04 1.59
CA PHE A 23 -26.44 -8.99 0.45
C PHE A 23 -25.60 -7.69 0.39
N ASP A 24 -24.56 -7.59 1.23
CA ASP A 24 -23.63 -6.45 1.26
C ASP A 24 -23.05 -6.03 -0.11
N LYS A 25 -22.92 -6.98 -1.06
CA LYS A 25 -22.33 -6.71 -2.39
C LYS A 25 -23.36 -6.51 -3.52
N LEU A 26 -24.55 -7.09 -3.42
CA LEU A 26 -25.57 -7.00 -4.48
C LEU A 26 -26.61 -5.91 -4.22
N TRP A 27 -26.72 -5.43 -2.99
CA TRP A 27 -27.68 -4.40 -2.60
C TRP A 27 -27.54 -3.09 -3.38
N PHE A 28 -26.31 -2.71 -3.76
CA PHE A 28 -26.07 -1.54 -4.60
C PHE A 28 -26.67 -1.68 -6.01
N LEU A 29 -26.61 -2.89 -6.59
CA LEU A 29 -27.17 -3.14 -7.92
C LEU A 29 -28.70 -3.02 -7.90
N PHE A 30 -29.33 -3.49 -6.82
CA PHE A 30 -30.78 -3.40 -6.61
C PHE A 30 -31.27 -1.97 -6.31
N THR A 31 -30.56 -1.21 -5.48
CA THR A 31 -30.92 0.19 -5.21
C THR A 31 -30.75 1.08 -6.43
N THR A 32 -29.68 0.90 -7.21
CA THR A 32 -29.47 1.67 -8.45
C THR A 32 -30.49 1.33 -9.53
N THR A 33 -30.81 0.05 -9.75
CA THR A 33 -31.89 -0.34 -10.68
C THR A 33 -33.26 0.15 -10.22
N GLY A 34 -33.56 0.08 -8.91
CA GLY A 34 -34.79 0.62 -8.35
C GLY A 34 -34.96 2.13 -8.60
N VAL A 35 -33.89 2.91 -8.40
CA VAL A 35 -33.88 4.36 -8.69
C VAL A 35 -34.08 4.63 -10.18
N LEU A 36 -33.42 3.88 -11.07
CA LEU A 36 -33.57 4.02 -12.53
C LEU A 36 -35.00 3.70 -13.02
N ILE A 37 -35.64 2.67 -12.45
CA ILE A 37 -37.03 2.34 -12.75
C ILE A 37 -37.96 3.45 -12.27
N CYS A 38 -37.75 3.97 -11.06
CA CYS A 38 -38.51 5.11 -10.53
C CYS A 38 -38.35 6.36 -11.41
N LEU A 39 -37.14 6.68 -11.86
CA LEU A 39 -36.87 7.81 -12.77
C LEU A 39 -37.52 7.62 -14.15
N SER A 40 -37.58 6.39 -14.65
CA SER A 40 -38.24 6.08 -15.92
C SER A 40 -39.76 6.26 -15.83
N ILE A 41 -40.36 5.81 -14.73
CA ILE A 41 -41.78 6.01 -14.41
C ILE A 41 -42.09 7.50 -14.18
N PHE A 42 -41.15 8.23 -13.56
CA PHE A 42 -41.24 9.68 -13.35
C PHE A 42 -41.30 10.46 -14.67
N ARG A 43 -40.49 10.09 -15.67
CA ARG A 43 -40.52 10.69 -17.02
C ARG A 43 -41.88 10.51 -17.71
N ILE A 44 -42.54 9.36 -17.48
CA ILE A 44 -43.87 9.07 -18.03
C ILE A 44 -44.97 9.86 -17.31
N LEU A 45 -44.86 10.03 -15.99
CA LEU A 45 -45.86 10.73 -15.16
C LEU A 45 -45.84 12.26 -15.32
N ILE A 46 -44.67 12.87 -15.57
CA ILE A 46 -44.56 14.30 -15.93
C ILE A 46 -45.44 14.61 -17.14
N ARG A 47 -45.50 13.70 -18.12
CA ARG A 47 -46.29 13.84 -19.35
C ARG A 47 -47.82 13.83 -19.12
N LYS A 48 -48.29 13.41 -17.94
CA LYS A 48 -49.73 13.26 -17.61
C LYS A 48 -50.21 14.22 -16.49
N GLU A 49 -49.41 15.22 -16.10
CA GLU A 49 -49.74 16.28 -15.12
C GLU A 49 -50.29 15.82 -13.75
N LYS A 50 -49.99 14.59 -13.29
CA LYS A 50 -50.46 14.11 -11.98
C LYS A 50 -49.56 14.55 -10.82
N LYS A 51 -49.72 15.81 -10.37
CA LYS A 51 -48.90 16.47 -9.34
C LYS A 51 -48.76 15.71 -8.01
N SER A 52 -49.81 15.06 -7.49
CA SER A 52 -49.71 14.35 -6.20
C SER A 52 -48.89 13.06 -6.26
N ILE A 53 -48.90 12.35 -7.40
CA ILE A 53 -48.13 11.10 -7.58
C ILE A 53 -46.64 11.43 -7.74
N PHE A 54 -46.35 12.58 -8.38
CA PHE A 54 -45.02 13.11 -8.56
C PHE A 54 -44.30 13.36 -7.23
N ILE A 55 -44.97 14.02 -6.27
CA ILE A 55 -44.40 14.32 -4.95
C ILE A 55 -44.05 13.03 -4.20
N VAL A 56 -44.95 12.04 -4.22
CA VAL A 56 -44.72 10.76 -3.54
C VAL A 56 -43.52 10.00 -4.13
N LEU A 57 -43.41 9.94 -5.47
CA LEU A 57 -42.27 9.29 -6.12
C LEU A 57 -40.94 10.02 -5.90
N PHE A 58 -40.98 11.35 -5.82
CA PHE A 58 -39.79 12.15 -5.50
C PHE A 58 -39.27 11.83 -4.10
N PHE A 59 -40.15 11.77 -3.10
CA PHE A 59 -39.75 11.40 -1.74
C PHE A 59 -39.27 9.96 -1.62
N ILE A 60 -39.86 9.01 -2.35
CA ILE A 60 -39.36 7.62 -2.40
C ILE A 60 -37.94 7.56 -2.99
N SER A 61 -37.69 8.30 -4.07
CA SER A 61 -36.35 8.37 -4.69
C SER A 61 -35.33 9.01 -3.74
N LEU A 62 -35.70 10.12 -3.08
CA LEU A 62 -34.85 10.80 -2.11
C LEU A 62 -34.53 9.91 -0.91
N PHE A 63 -35.51 9.16 -0.41
CA PHE A 63 -35.32 8.21 0.68
C PHE A 63 -34.37 7.08 0.28
N ASN A 64 -34.56 6.48 -0.91
CA ASN A 64 -33.66 5.45 -1.42
C ASN A 64 -32.21 5.95 -1.58
N LEU A 65 -32.03 7.20 -2.03
CA LEU A 65 -30.70 7.82 -2.12
C LEU A 65 -30.07 8.01 -0.74
N LEU A 66 -30.85 8.46 0.25
CA LEU A 66 -30.37 8.63 1.62
C LEU A 66 -29.91 7.30 2.22
N VAL A 67 -30.69 6.23 2.05
CA VAL A 67 -30.33 4.89 2.52
C VAL A 67 -29.07 4.38 1.82
N ALA A 68 -28.92 4.62 0.51
CA ALA A 68 -27.70 4.28 -0.23
C ALA A 68 -26.46 4.95 0.36
N ILE A 69 -26.53 6.26 0.63
CA ILE A 69 -25.42 7.02 1.23
C ILE A 69 -25.08 6.49 2.64
N LEU A 70 -26.10 6.18 3.45
CA LEU A 70 -25.90 5.59 4.78
C LEU A 70 -25.27 4.19 4.71
N GLY A 71 -25.68 3.36 3.75
CA GLY A 71 -25.06 2.05 3.52
C GLY A 71 -23.59 2.15 3.09
N TYR A 72 -23.25 3.11 2.22
CA TYR A 72 -21.87 3.34 1.80
C TYR A 72 -20.98 3.83 2.94
N THR A 73 -21.46 4.80 3.72
CA THR A 73 -20.68 5.38 4.82
C THR A 73 -20.44 4.37 5.94
N THR A 74 -21.43 3.54 6.27
CA THR A 74 -21.29 2.46 7.25
C THR A 74 -20.35 1.36 6.76
N ASN A 75 -20.46 0.93 5.49
CA ASN A 75 -19.55 -0.08 4.93
C ASN A 75 -18.10 0.44 4.86
N PHE A 76 -17.90 1.72 4.48
CA PHE A 76 -16.59 2.35 4.52
C PHE A 76 -16.02 2.42 5.94
N ALA A 77 -16.82 2.77 6.94
CA ALA A 77 -16.42 2.79 8.34
C ALA A 77 -16.06 1.39 8.86
N ILE A 78 -16.82 0.35 8.48
CA ILE A 78 -16.54 -1.05 8.85
C ILE A 78 -15.27 -1.55 8.18
N ILE A 79 -15.05 -1.27 6.90
CA ILE A 79 -13.82 -1.64 6.16
C ILE A 79 -12.61 -0.90 6.75
N SER A 80 -12.75 0.38 7.08
CA SER A 80 -11.70 1.17 7.73
C SER A 80 -11.36 0.61 9.11
N SER A 81 -12.36 0.27 9.92
CA SER A 81 -12.19 -0.35 11.22
C SER A 81 -11.55 -1.75 11.13
N LYS A 82 -12.00 -2.60 10.19
CA LYS A 82 -11.38 -3.91 9.93
C LYS A 82 -9.92 -3.78 9.47
N LYS A 83 -9.60 -2.80 8.61
CA LYS A 83 -8.19 -2.51 8.25
C LYS A 83 -7.37 -2.10 9.46
N LYS A 84 -7.94 -1.30 10.37
CA LYS A 84 -7.29 -0.90 11.63
C LYS A 84 -7.02 -2.11 12.55
N ILE A 85 -7.99 -3.00 12.71
CA ILE A 85 -7.86 -4.24 13.52
C ILE A 85 -6.88 -5.22 12.87
N MET A 86 -6.83 -5.29 11.53
CA MET A 86 -5.89 -6.14 10.80
C MET A 86 -4.46 -5.58 10.86
N GLN A 87 -4.28 -4.27 11.05
CA GLN A 87 -2.98 -3.65 11.34
C GLN A 87 -2.54 -3.84 12.79
N GLU A 88 -3.45 -3.94 13.77
CA GLU A 88 -3.08 -4.19 15.18
C GLU A 88 -2.49 -5.60 15.41
N ASN A 89 -2.86 -6.59 14.59
CA ASN A 89 -2.31 -7.95 14.71
C ASN A 89 -0.96 -8.16 14.01
N VAL A 90 -0.44 -7.17 13.29
CA VAL A 90 0.96 -7.16 12.84
C VAL A 90 1.75 -6.35 13.87
N LEU A 91 2.00 -7.01 15.01
CA LEU A 91 3.13 -6.77 15.89
C LEU A 91 3.64 -5.31 15.89
N SER A 92 3.00 -4.44 16.66
CA SER A 92 3.67 -3.26 17.19
C SER A 92 4.68 -3.72 18.26
N GLN A 93 5.68 -4.50 17.85
CA GLN A 93 6.96 -4.43 18.52
C GLN A 93 7.43 -3.00 18.29
N SER A 94 7.48 -2.22 19.37
CA SER A 94 8.33 -1.03 19.42
C SER A 94 9.71 -1.48 18.94
N GLN A 95 10.03 -1.28 17.66
CA GLN A 95 11.38 -1.43 17.15
C GLN A 95 12.18 -0.32 17.82
N LYS A 96 12.68 -0.62 19.02
CA LYS A 96 13.71 0.21 19.68
C LYS A 96 15.02 0.11 18.92
N ASP A 97 15.17 -0.96 18.14
CA ASP A 97 16.39 -1.28 17.45
C ASP A 97 16.38 -0.61 16.08
N THR A 98 17.45 0.13 15.81
CA THR A 98 17.70 0.71 14.49
C THR A 98 18.35 -0.37 13.63
N VAL A 99 17.79 -0.63 12.45
CA VAL A 99 18.24 -1.72 11.59
C VAL A 99 18.68 -1.17 10.24
N ILE A 100 19.81 -1.65 9.75
CA ILE A 100 20.23 -1.48 8.37
C ILE A 100 20.05 -2.80 7.65
N LYS A 101 19.36 -2.80 6.52
CA LYS A 101 19.32 -3.97 5.65
C LYS A 101 19.44 -3.56 4.19
N GLY A 102 19.82 -4.49 3.34
CA GLY A 102 19.94 -4.17 1.93
C GLY A 102 20.30 -5.36 1.07
N LYS A 103 20.44 -5.08 -0.22
CA LYS A 103 20.83 -6.02 -1.25
C LYS A 103 21.93 -5.44 -2.12
N VAL A 104 22.93 -6.26 -2.40
CA VAL A 104 24.05 -5.94 -3.28
C VAL A 104 23.93 -6.74 -4.56
N LEU A 105 23.95 -6.03 -5.69
CA LEU A 105 23.70 -6.56 -7.02
C LEU A 105 24.84 -6.18 -7.97
N MET A 106 25.01 -6.94 -9.04
CA MET A 106 25.95 -6.57 -10.10
C MET A 106 25.33 -5.48 -10.99
N LEU A 107 26.05 -4.38 -11.21
CA LEU A 107 25.57 -3.28 -12.07
C LEU A 107 25.33 -3.73 -13.52
N GLU A 108 26.20 -4.58 -14.06
CA GLU A 108 26.08 -5.12 -15.43
C GLU A 108 24.88 -6.07 -15.60
N ASN A 109 24.44 -6.72 -14.53
CA ASN A 109 23.26 -7.59 -14.54
C ASN A 109 22.53 -7.48 -13.19
N PRO A 110 21.55 -6.58 -13.07
CA PRO A 110 20.80 -6.30 -11.84
C PRO A 110 20.05 -7.51 -11.24
N THR A 111 19.96 -8.63 -11.95
CA THR A 111 19.36 -9.86 -11.42
C THR A 111 20.35 -10.72 -10.63
N VAL A 112 21.66 -10.48 -10.80
CA VAL A 112 22.72 -11.29 -10.19
C VAL A 112 23.12 -10.68 -8.84
N PRO A 113 22.90 -11.40 -7.73
CA PRO A 113 23.35 -10.95 -6.43
C PRO A 113 24.87 -11.07 -6.27
N VAL A 114 25.45 -10.19 -5.46
CA VAL A 114 26.86 -10.27 -5.06
C VAL A 114 26.93 -10.86 -3.65
N ALA A 115 27.21 -12.16 -3.59
CA ALA A 115 27.40 -12.88 -2.33
C ALA A 115 28.77 -12.61 -1.72
N ASN A 116 28.93 -12.81 -0.41
CA ASN A 116 30.19 -12.68 0.32
C ASN A 116 30.89 -11.31 0.18
N ALA A 117 30.15 -10.25 -0.15
CA ALA A 117 30.66 -8.89 -0.12
C ALA A 117 30.86 -8.48 1.34
N LYS A 118 32.04 -7.99 1.68
CA LYS A 118 32.38 -7.46 3.00
C LYS A 118 31.74 -6.09 3.14
N ILE A 119 30.99 -5.91 4.22
CA ILE A 119 30.36 -4.65 4.59
C ILE A 119 31.02 -4.16 5.85
N SER A 120 31.46 -2.90 5.87
CA SER A 120 32.07 -2.26 7.03
C SER A 120 31.30 -0.99 7.36
N LEU A 121 30.87 -0.87 8.61
CA LEU A 121 30.25 0.34 9.15
C LEU A 121 31.26 1.09 9.99
N SER A 122 31.39 2.40 9.78
CA SER A 122 32.26 3.24 10.58
C SER A 122 31.62 4.59 10.89
N GLN A 123 32.03 5.19 12.00
CA GLN A 123 31.59 6.52 12.42
C GLN A 123 32.81 7.29 12.91
N ALA A 124 32.99 8.52 12.42
CA ALA A 124 34.17 9.33 12.71
C ALA A 124 35.52 8.57 12.51
N ASN A 125 35.61 7.76 11.44
CA ASN A 125 36.73 6.86 11.12
C ASN A 125 36.98 5.72 12.11
N ILE A 126 36.11 5.51 13.09
CA ILE A 126 36.14 4.36 14.01
C ILE A 126 35.26 3.26 13.42
N LEU A 127 35.79 2.05 13.29
CA LEU A 127 35.03 0.89 12.84
C LEU A 127 34.00 0.51 13.91
N ILE A 128 32.73 0.45 13.52
CA ILE A 128 31.64 -0.05 14.34
C ILE A 128 31.63 -1.57 14.25
N ASP A 129 31.46 -2.10 13.03
CA ASP A 129 31.45 -3.54 12.79
C ASP A 129 31.72 -3.91 11.33
N THR A 130 31.99 -5.18 11.08
CA THR A 130 32.14 -5.80 9.76
C THR A 130 31.32 -7.08 9.65
N PHE A 131 30.53 -7.19 8.58
CA PHE A 131 29.73 -8.38 8.27
C PHE A 131 29.71 -8.63 6.76
N TYR A 132 29.05 -9.70 6.32
CA TYR A 132 29.08 -10.16 4.92
C TYR A 132 27.68 -10.33 4.35
N THR A 133 27.54 -10.12 3.03
CA THR A 133 26.32 -10.49 2.33
C THR A 133 26.15 -12.01 2.26
N ASN A 134 24.90 -12.46 2.35
CA ASN A 134 24.55 -13.88 2.16
C ASN A 134 24.58 -14.29 0.67
N LEU A 135 24.20 -15.53 0.37
CA LEU A 135 24.15 -16.07 -0.99
C LEU A 135 23.22 -15.29 -1.93
N ASP A 136 22.18 -14.63 -1.40
CA ASP A 136 21.25 -13.79 -2.17
C ASP A 136 21.73 -12.33 -2.28
N GLY A 137 22.97 -12.05 -1.86
CA GLY A 137 23.54 -10.70 -1.83
C GLY A 137 22.88 -9.78 -0.79
N LYS A 138 22.09 -10.33 0.14
CA LYS A 138 21.39 -9.57 1.17
C LYS A 138 22.21 -9.44 2.43
N PHE A 139 21.98 -8.36 3.15
CA PHE A 139 22.54 -8.14 4.48
C PHE A 139 21.50 -7.50 5.39
N GLU A 140 21.62 -7.78 6.69
CA GLU A 140 20.83 -7.17 7.75
C GLU A 140 21.74 -7.03 8.98
N TYR A 141 21.70 -5.86 9.58
CA TYR A 141 22.53 -5.51 10.72
C TYR A 141 21.75 -4.62 11.68
N VAL A 142 21.75 -5.00 12.95
CA VAL A 142 21.14 -4.23 14.03
C VAL A 142 22.19 -3.30 14.62
N ILE A 143 21.91 -2.00 14.58
CA ILE A 143 22.84 -0.98 15.09
C ILE A 143 22.85 -1.03 16.62
N PRO A 144 24.03 -1.21 17.25
CA PRO A 144 24.15 -1.19 18.71
C PRO A 144 23.68 0.14 19.30
N LYS A 145 23.14 0.10 20.52
CA LYS A 145 22.58 1.29 21.18
C LYS A 145 23.64 2.31 21.59
N GLU A 146 24.89 1.88 21.64
CA GLU A 146 26.07 2.68 21.97
C GLU A 146 26.52 3.57 20.80
N VAL A 147 26.04 3.31 19.58
CA VAL A 147 26.36 4.13 18.39
C VAL A 147 25.57 5.44 18.43
N ASP A 148 26.28 6.57 18.31
CA ASP A 148 25.65 7.89 18.30
C ASP A 148 24.95 8.16 16.97
N LEU A 149 23.63 8.03 16.92
CA LEU A 149 22.85 8.22 15.69
C LEU A 149 22.76 9.68 15.22
N ASN A 150 23.27 10.65 15.99
CA ASN A 150 23.33 12.05 15.56
C ASN A 150 24.47 12.32 14.57
N ASN A 151 25.38 11.36 14.40
CA ASN A 151 26.53 11.47 13.52
C ASN A 151 26.38 10.59 12.28
N TYR A 152 27.01 11.01 11.19
CA TYR A 152 27.03 10.24 9.94
C TYR A 152 27.72 8.88 10.16
N ILE A 153 27.05 7.84 9.67
CA ILE A 153 27.60 6.49 9.56
C ILE A 153 28.07 6.30 8.12
N SER A 154 29.32 5.91 7.96
CA SER A 154 29.90 5.49 6.70
C SER A 154 29.67 3.99 6.51
N LEU A 155 29.22 3.60 5.32
CA LEU A 155 29.08 2.23 4.90
C LEU A 155 30.00 2.00 3.71
N LYS A 156 30.89 1.01 3.84
CA LYS A 156 31.80 0.57 2.80
C LYS A 156 31.47 -0.87 2.42
N ILE A 157 31.34 -1.15 1.13
CA ILE A 157 31.13 -2.48 0.57
C ILE A 157 32.32 -2.83 -0.30
N GLU A 158 32.97 -3.95 0.01
CA GLU A 158 34.14 -4.46 -0.69
C GLU A 158 33.89 -5.90 -1.16
N HIS A 159 34.31 -6.21 -2.38
CA HIS A 159 34.27 -7.57 -2.90
C HIS A 159 35.47 -7.74 -3.84
N PHE A 160 36.06 -8.93 -3.88
CA PHE A 160 37.28 -9.20 -4.63
C PHE A 160 37.16 -8.85 -6.13
N ASP A 161 36.02 -9.19 -6.74
CA ASP A 161 35.77 -8.98 -8.17
C ASP A 161 35.22 -7.59 -8.56
N PHE A 162 34.96 -6.70 -7.60
CA PHE A 162 34.26 -5.44 -7.86
C PHE A 162 35.00 -4.23 -7.29
N LYS A 163 34.71 -3.04 -7.83
CA LYS A 163 35.18 -1.79 -7.22
C LYS A 163 34.48 -1.58 -5.87
N PRO A 164 35.20 -1.07 -4.85
CA PRO A 164 34.60 -0.77 -3.58
C PRO A 164 33.55 0.35 -3.72
N TYR A 165 32.48 0.23 -2.96
CA TYR A 165 31.43 1.24 -2.84
C TYR A 165 31.48 1.86 -1.45
N GLU A 166 31.35 3.17 -1.36
CA GLU A 166 31.32 3.89 -0.08
C GLU A 166 30.22 4.95 -0.09
N THR A 167 29.48 5.05 1.01
CA THR A 167 28.42 6.05 1.20
C THR A 167 28.32 6.46 2.66
N LYS A 168 27.70 7.61 2.93
CA LYS A 168 27.43 8.11 4.27
C LYS A 168 25.96 8.43 4.44
N PHE A 169 25.39 8.12 5.60
CA PHE A 169 24.00 8.40 5.90
C PHE A 169 23.79 8.70 7.39
N LEU A 170 22.65 9.31 7.69
CA LEU A 170 22.14 9.48 9.05
C LEU A 170 21.04 8.47 9.31
N LEU A 171 20.96 8.00 10.55
CA LEU A 171 19.91 7.12 11.03
C LEU A 171 19.12 7.80 12.14
N THR A 172 17.88 7.40 12.31
CA THR A 172 17.05 7.79 13.45
C THR A 172 16.76 6.57 14.30
N VAL A 173 16.66 6.74 15.61
CA VAL A 173 16.35 5.64 16.54
C VAL A 173 15.06 4.93 16.10
N GLY A 174 15.11 3.59 16.05
CA GLY A 174 13.95 2.75 15.71
C GLY A 174 13.54 2.78 14.24
N THR A 175 14.45 3.22 13.36
CA THR A 175 14.21 3.17 11.90
C THR A 175 14.86 1.94 11.27
N ILE A 176 14.18 1.41 10.26
CA ILE A 176 14.78 0.44 9.33
C ILE A 176 15.23 1.22 8.09
N ARG A 177 16.52 1.17 7.77
CA ARG A 177 17.08 1.75 6.55
C ARG A 177 17.35 0.64 5.53
N GLU A 178 16.71 0.75 4.37
CA GLU A 178 16.87 -0.19 3.26
C GLU A 178 17.83 0.38 2.19
N PHE A 179 18.74 -0.46 1.71
CA PHE A 179 19.70 -0.13 0.65
C PHE A 179 19.62 -1.12 -0.51
N GLU A 180 19.68 -0.59 -1.73
CA GLU A 180 19.94 -1.38 -2.93
C GLU A 180 21.21 -0.82 -3.58
N VAL A 181 22.27 -1.63 -3.62
CA VAL A 181 23.60 -1.20 -4.06
C VAL A 181 24.02 -2.01 -5.28
N TYR A 182 24.50 -1.31 -6.30
CA TYR A 182 24.99 -1.91 -7.53
C TYR A 182 26.51 -1.77 -7.63
N LEU A 183 27.23 -2.89 -7.64
CA LEU A 183 28.68 -2.92 -7.76
C LEU A 183 29.12 -3.09 -9.22
N CYS A 184 30.13 -2.33 -9.64
CA CYS A 184 30.69 -2.41 -10.97
C CYS A 184 32.02 -3.17 -10.97
N LYS A 185 32.27 -3.93 -12.05
CA LYS A 185 33.56 -4.61 -12.22
C LYS A 185 34.68 -3.58 -12.47
N PRO A 186 35.91 -3.87 -12.04
CA PRO A 186 37.05 -3.05 -12.42
C PRO A 186 37.24 -3.11 -13.94
N VAL A 187 37.38 -1.95 -14.58
CA VAL A 187 37.72 -1.87 -16.00
C VAL A 187 39.14 -2.40 -16.16
N LYS A 188 39.31 -3.54 -16.84
CA LYS A 188 40.63 -4.00 -17.27
C LYS A 188 41.17 -2.99 -18.28
N VAL A 189 42.11 -2.15 -17.86
CA VAL A 189 42.87 -1.34 -18.82
C VAL A 189 43.64 -2.34 -19.69
N LYS A 190 43.33 -2.37 -20.99
CA LYS A 190 44.17 -3.09 -21.96
C LYS A 190 45.52 -2.38 -21.95
N GLU A 191 46.48 -2.95 -21.21
CA GLU A 191 47.89 -2.67 -21.46
C GLU A 191 48.14 -2.93 -22.94
N LYS A 192 48.36 -1.87 -23.71
CA LYS A 192 48.98 -1.99 -25.02
C LYS A 192 50.36 -2.58 -24.76
N ARG A 193 50.50 -3.90 -24.90
CA ARG A 193 51.82 -4.53 -25.04
C ARG A 193 52.54 -3.76 -26.14
N GLY A 194 53.62 -3.08 -25.77
CA GLY A 194 54.51 -2.42 -26.71
C GLY A 194 54.93 -3.43 -27.76
N GLU A 195 54.81 -3.03 -29.03
CA GLU A 195 55.44 -3.73 -30.14
C GLU A 195 56.96 -3.74 -29.91
N PRO A 196 57.66 -4.86 -30.18
CA PRO A 196 59.10 -4.87 -30.19
C PRO A 196 59.62 -4.08 -31.40
N GLN A 197 60.47 -3.08 -31.15
CA GLN A 197 61.40 -2.53 -32.13
C GLN A 197 62.76 -3.21 -31.98
#